data_AF-A0A2I0XJR1-F1
#
_entry.id   AF-A0A2I0XJR1-F1
#
_cell.length_a   1.000
_cell.length_b   1.000
_cell.length_c   1.000
_cell.angle_alpha   90.00
_cell.angle_beta   90.00
_cell.angle_gamma   90.00
#
_symmetry.space_group_name_H-M   'P 1'
#
loop_
_entity.id
_entity.type
_entity.pdbx_description
1 polymer ?
#
loop_
_entity_poly.entity_id
_entity_poly.type
_entity_poly.pdbx_seq_one_letter_code
_entity_poly.pdbx_strand_id
1 'polypeptide(L)'
;MGDAIGKEVGGLISEGVLPIVSSWSVIRSPSLSSCHRCGLGFPINGSVDCLKTLESQWRVVLLCRECFASVKSAEVCSYCFLWFPELEKGFLDCNMCSRRVHRTCVSLHHRNFSHTLFDADNFICVDCRPIPKLRRRAYK
;
A
#
# COMPACT_ATOMS: atom_id res chain seq x y z
N MET A 1 -37.73 46.34 45.65
CA MET A 1 -36.29 46.01 45.50
C MET A 1 -36.23 44.50 45.51
N GLY A 2 -36.02 43.76 44.42
CA GLY A 2 -35.00 43.96 43.37
C GLY A 2 -33.67 43.37 43.86
N ASP A 3 -32.96 42.46 43.19
CA ASP A 3 -33.14 41.76 41.90
C ASP A 3 -32.39 40.38 41.99
N ALA A 4 -32.30 39.45 41.02
CA ALA A 4 -32.55 39.52 39.57
C ALA A 4 -32.93 38.16 38.91
N ILE A 5 -33.77 38.23 37.88
CA ILE A 5 -33.81 37.46 36.62
C ILE A 5 -32.98 36.16 36.53
N GLY A 6 -33.65 35.01 36.60
CA GLY A 6 -33.21 33.76 35.96
C GLY A 6 -33.80 33.65 34.55
N LYS A 7 -32.99 33.30 33.54
CA LYS A 7 -33.44 32.96 32.18
C LYS A 7 -33.18 31.49 31.89
N GLU A 8 -34.24 30.74 31.64
CA GLU A 8 -34.17 29.54 30.80
C GLU A 8 -34.13 29.93 29.32
N VAL A 9 -33.64 29.02 28.47
CA VAL A 9 -34.37 28.41 27.32
C VAL A 9 -33.37 27.76 26.37
N GLY A 10 -33.65 26.50 26.01
CA GLY A 10 -33.17 25.84 24.79
C GLY A 10 -31.72 25.32 24.82
N GLY A 11 -31.40 24.15 24.27
CA GLY A 11 -32.26 23.16 23.62
C GLY A 11 -31.66 22.63 22.32
N LEU A 12 -31.72 21.30 22.19
CA LEU A 12 -31.57 20.48 20.97
C LEU A 12 -30.15 20.13 20.47
N ILE A 13 -29.90 18.82 20.55
CA ILE A 13 -29.50 17.92 19.44
C ILE A 13 -28.12 18.11 18.79
N SER A 14 -27.35 17.02 18.87
CA SER A 14 -26.38 16.45 17.92
C SER A 14 -25.73 17.35 16.86
N GLU A 15 -24.41 17.19 16.69
CA GLU A 15 -23.93 16.38 15.55
C GLU A 15 -22.50 15.86 15.78
N GLY A 16 -22.25 14.65 15.28
CA GLY A 16 -20.94 14.02 15.38
C GLY A 16 -20.05 14.42 14.22
N VAL A 17 -18.86 14.95 14.51
CA VAL A 17 -17.79 15.08 13.52
C VAL A 17 -16.60 14.25 14.00
N LEU A 18 -16.68 12.93 13.78
CA LEU A 18 -15.47 12.15 13.60
C LEU A 18 -14.70 12.79 12.43
N PRO A 19 -13.37 13.00 12.53
CA PRO A 19 -12.60 13.44 11.39
C PRO A 19 -12.60 12.32 10.35
N ILE A 20 -13.55 12.41 9.41
CA ILE A 20 -13.54 11.64 8.18
C ILE A 20 -12.30 12.11 7.41
N VAL A 21 -11.19 11.40 7.59
CA VAL A 21 -10.00 11.49 6.75
C VAL A 21 -10.34 10.84 5.40
N SER A 22 -11.28 11.49 4.69
CA SER A 22 -11.52 11.29 3.27
C SER A 22 -10.89 12.45 2.53
N SER A 23 -9.60 12.29 2.28
CA SER A 23 -9.03 12.74 1.02
C SER A 23 -8.04 11.67 0.64
N TRP A 24 -8.16 11.13 -0.57
CA TRP A 24 -7.10 10.31 -1.14
C TRP A 24 -5.82 11.13 -1.03
N SER A 25 -4.89 10.67 -0.19
CA SER A 25 -3.61 11.34 0.01
C SER A 25 -3.08 11.73 -1.34
N VAL A 26 -2.85 13.04 -1.55
CA VAL A 26 -2.28 13.61 -2.77
C VAL A 26 -1.28 12.61 -3.31
N ILE A 27 -1.47 12.14 -4.55
CA ILE A 27 -0.52 11.21 -5.19
C ILE A 27 0.77 12.00 -5.38
N ARG A 28 1.56 12.10 -4.31
CA ARG A 28 2.89 12.69 -4.30
C ARG A 28 3.65 11.87 -5.31
N SER A 29 4.01 12.51 -6.42
CA SER A 29 4.81 11.90 -7.48
C SER A 29 5.95 11.12 -6.81
N PRO A 30 6.02 9.79 -6.96
CA PRO A 30 6.85 8.95 -6.11
C PRO A 30 8.30 9.38 -6.25
N SER A 31 8.85 9.98 -5.20
CA SER A 31 10.20 10.51 -5.26
C SER A 31 11.18 9.36 -5.43
N LEU A 32 12.04 9.49 -6.45
CA LEU A 32 13.10 8.54 -6.77
C LEU A 32 14.26 8.59 -5.76
N SER A 33 14.23 9.54 -4.84
CA SER A 33 15.21 9.72 -3.76
C SER A 33 14.63 9.45 -2.37
N SER A 34 13.45 8.82 -2.25
CA SER A 34 12.84 8.50 -0.95
C SER A 34 12.31 7.07 -0.86
N CYS A 35 12.29 6.52 0.36
CA CYS A 35 11.65 5.25 0.65
C CYS A 35 10.12 5.37 0.53
N HIS A 36 9.51 4.55 -0.34
CA HIS A 36 8.06 4.56 -0.62
C HIS A 36 7.18 4.09 0.55
N ARG A 37 7.77 3.53 1.62
CA ARG A 37 7.09 3.20 2.88
C ARG A 37 7.17 4.33 3.92
N CYS A 38 8.38 4.63 4.43
CA CYS A 38 8.57 5.58 5.53
C CYS A 38 8.87 7.04 5.10
N GLY A 39 9.04 7.32 3.81
CA GLY A 39 9.37 8.66 3.31
C GLY A 39 10.83 9.11 3.55
N LEU A 40 11.66 8.30 4.22
CA LEU A 40 13.07 8.62 4.47
C LEU A 40 13.79 8.94 3.15
N GLY A 41 14.36 10.13 3.08
CA GLY A 41 15.10 10.64 1.92
C GLY A 41 16.55 10.18 1.91
N PHE A 42 17.09 9.98 0.70
CA PHE A 42 18.45 9.56 0.44
C PHE A 42 19.09 10.49 -0.61
N PRO A 43 20.38 10.85 -0.46
CA PRO A 43 21.06 11.68 -1.45
C PRO A 43 21.18 10.95 -2.79
N ILE A 44 20.85 11.64 -3.89
CA ILE A 44 20.96 11.10 -5.26
C ILE A 44 22.44 10.82 -5.60
N ASN A 45 23.37 11.57 -5.00
CA ASN A 45 24.78 11.61 -5.39
C ASN A 45 25.68 10.65 -4.59
N GLY A 46 25.16 9.46 -4.27
CA GLY A 46 25.97 8.27 -3.96
C GLY A 46 26.72 8.23 -2.63
N SER A 47 26.13 7.58 -1.64
CA SER A 47 26.89 6.83 -0.63
C SER A 47 26.11 5.58 -0.17
N VAL A 48 26.84 4.70 0.52
CA VAL A 48 26.59 3.30 0.93
C VAL A 48 25.12 2.85 1.18
N ASP A 49 24.25 3.71 1.70
CA ASP A 49 22.86 3.38 2.04
C ASP A 49 21.87 3.62 0.89
N CYS A 50 22.06 2.92 -0.24
CA CYS A 50 21.15 3.04 -1.37
C CYS A 50 19.77 2.40 -1.11
N LEU A 51 18.72 3.05 -1.62
CA LEU A 51 17.37 2.49 -1.71
C LEU A 51 17.41 1.15 -2.45
N LYS A 52 16.77 0.13 -1.88
CA LYS A 52 16.63 -1.21 -2.47
C LYS A 52 15.37 -1.27 -3.32
N THR A 53 15.47 -1.97 -4.45
CA THR A 53 14.34 -2.24 -5.34
C THR A 53 13.75 -3.61 -5.08
N LEU A 54 12.43 -3.74 -5.22
CA LEU A 54 11.82 -5.07 -5.34
C LEU A 54 12.14 -5.65 -6.72
N GLU A 55 12.43 -6.95 -6.77
CA GLU A 55 12.57 -7.72 -8.00
C GLU A 55 11.20 -7.83 -8.68
N SER A 56 10.86 -6.81 -9.48
CA SER A 56 9.57 -6.64 -10.15
C SER A 56 9.79 -6.08 -11.54
N GLN A 57 9.16 -6.69 -12.53
CA GLN A 57 9.16 -6.19 -13.92
C GLN A 57 7.95 -5.29 -14.21
N TRP A 58 7.04 -5.12 -13.24
CA TRP A 58 5.74 -4.45 -13.43
C TRP A 58 5.61 -3.14 -12.68
N ARG A 59 6.41 -2.90 -11.64
CA ARG A 59 6.42 -1.65 -10.86
C ARG A 59 7.80 -1.31 -10.33
N VAL A 60 8.10 -0.01 -10.27
CA VAL A 60 9.28 0.50 -9.57
C VAL A 60 8.89 0.78 -8.11
N VAL A 61 9.61 0.16 -7.17
CA VAL A 61 9.43 0.35 -5.73
C VAL A 61 10.80 0.58 -5.12
N LEU A 62 10.93 1.65 -4.32
CA LEU A 62 12.18 2.02 -3.66
C LEU A 62 11.99 1.99 -2.13
N LEU A 63 12.82 1.23 -1.41
CA LEU A 63 12.71 1.05 0.04
C LEU A 63 14.06 1.24 0.74
N CYS A 64 14.07 1.84 1.93
CA CYS A 64 15.26 1.77 2.78
C CYS A 64 15.52 0.31 3.23
N ARG A 65 16.72 0.02 3.74
CA ARG A 65 17.14 -1.32 4.16
C ARG A 65 16.13 -2.01 5.10
N GLU A 66 15.65 -1.29 6.10
CA GLU A 66 14.67 -1.79 7.09
C GLU A 66 13.31 -2.05 6.45
N CYS A 67 12.79 -1.10 5.66
CA CYS A 67 11.49 -1.27 4.99
C CYS A 67 11.52 -2.40 3.95
N PHE A 68 12.66 -2.60 3.28
CA PHE A 68 12.88 -3.74 2.39
C PHE A 68 12.91 -5.07 3.16
N ALA A 69 13.55 -5.10 4.34
CA ALA A 69 13.57 -6.27 5.21
C ALA A 69 12.15 -6.67 5.64
N SER A 70 11.34 -5.75 6.19
CA SER A 70 9.94 -6.04 6.57
C SER A 70 9.08 -6.54 5.40
N VAL A 71 9.32 -6.07 4.17
CA VAL A 71 8.60 -6.58 2.98
C VAL A 71 9.05 -8.00 2.63
N LYS A 72 10.35 -8.32 2.77
CA LYS A 72 10.89 -9.68 2.51
C LYS A 72 10.58 -10.67 3.63
N SER A 73 10.43 -10.24 4.89
CA SER A 73 10.01 -11.06 6.04
C SER A 73 8.48 -11.22 6.17
N ALA A 74 7.70 -10.64 5.26
CA ALA A 74 6.22 -10.67 5.25
C ALA A 74 5.55 -10.00 6.47
N GLU A 75 6.27 -9.15 7.21
CA GLU A 75 5.76 -8.28 8.27
C GLU A 75 4.74 -7.24 7.77
N VAL A 76 4.94 -6.74 6.54
CA VAL A 76 4.06 -5.75 5.90
C VAL A 76 3.65 -6.17 4.51
N CYS A 77 2.51 -5.62 4.08
CA CYS A 77 1.99 -5.83 2.75
C CYS A 77 2.96 -5.30 1.68
N SER A 78 3.37 -6.18 0.77
CA SER A 78 4.25 -5.82 -0.34
C SER A 78 3.66 -4.74 -1.26
N TYR A 79 2.35 -4.47 -1.22
CA TYR A 79 1.67 -3.54 -2.12
C TYR A 79 1.50 -2.14 -1.54
N CYS A 80 0.89 -2.01 -0.35
CA CYS A 80 0.66 -0.72 0.31
C CYS A 80 1.71 -0.37 1.39
N PHE A 81 2.60 -1.31 1.75
CA PHE A 81 3.64 -1.18 2.77
C PHE A 81 3.15 -0.94 4.21
N LEU A 82 1.84 -1.08 4.44
CA LEU A 82 1.23 -1.07 5.77
C LEU A 82 1.32 -2.46 6.43
N TRP A 83 1.30 -2.46 7.76
CA TRP A 83 1.20 -3.66 8.59
C TRP A 83 -0.10 -4.43 8.33
N PHE A 84 -0.16 -5.69 8.76
CA PHE A 84 -1.39 -6.49 8.75
C PHE A 84 -2.17 -6.24 10.04
N PRO A 85 -3.37 -5.65 10.00
CA PRO A 85 -4.24 -5.57 11.17
C PRO A 85 -4.75 -6.97 11.52
N GLU A 86 -4.87 -7.26 12.82
CA GLU A 86 -5.40 -8.54 13.33
C GLU A 86 -6.84 -8.84 12.85
N LEU A 87 -7.60 -7.80 12.49
CA LEU A 87 -9.02 -7.83 12.14
C LEU A 87 -9.31 -7.73 10.63
N GLU A 88 -8.30 -7.70 9.76
CA GLU A 88 -8.53 -7.51 8.32
C GLU A 88 -9.10 -8.76 7.62
N LYS A 89 -9.55 -8.60 6.36
CA LYS A 89 -10.13 -9.67 5.51
C LYS A 89 -9.16 -10.83 5.16
N GLY A 90 -8.03 -10.93 5.85
CA GLY A 90 -6.93 -11.84 5.60
C GLY A 90 -5.97 -11.35 4.52
N PHE A 91 -4.87 -12.08 4.43
CA PHE A 91 -3.79 -11.87 3.48
C PHE A 91 -3.65 -13.06 2.53
N LEU A 92 -2.79 -12.90 1.52
CA LEU A 92 -2.29 -13.97 0.66
C LEU A 92 -0.76 -13.93 0.66
N ASP A 93 -0.14 -15.11 0.76
CA ASP A 93 1.31 -15.28 0.66
C ASP A 93 1.67 -15.70 -0.76
N CYS A 94 2.67 -15.05 -1.37
CA CYS A 94 3.06 -15.32 -2.74
C CYS A 94 3.92 -16.59 -2.84
N ASN A 95 3.41 -17.65 -3.49
CA ASN A 95 4.09 -18.95 -3.60
C ASN A 95 5.52 -18.87 -4.19
N MET A 96 5.82 -17.84 -4.99
CA MET A 96 7.14 -17.63 -5.60
C MET A 96 8.18 -16.88 -4.73
N CYS A 97 7.77 -16.17 -3.68
CA CYS A 97 8.71 -15.32 -2.91
C CYS A 97 8.34 -15.11 -1.43
N SER A 98 7.30 -15.81 -0.95
CA SER A 98 6.75 -15.76 0.41
C SER A 98 6.33 -14.38 0.93
N ARG A 99 6.35 -13.34 0.08
CA ARG A 99 5.89 -12.00 0.43
C ARG A 99 4.37 -11.94 0.50
N ARG A 100 3.87 -11.24 1.51
CA ARG A 100 2.46 -11.17 1.86
C ARG A 100 1.77 -9.94 1.29
N VAL A 101 0.48 -10.07 0.98
CA VAL A 101 -0.37 -9.01 0.41
C VAL A 101 -1.75 -9.04 1.06
N HIS A 102 -2.30 -7.89 1.48
CA HIS A 102 -3.70 -7.80 1.93
C HIS A 102 -4.64 -8.19 0.79
N ARG A 103 -5.68 -8.99 1.03
CA ARG A 103 -6.63 -9.39 -0.04
C ARG A 103 -7.28 -8.18 -0.73
N THR A 104 -7.50 -7.09 0.00
CA THR A 104 -7.99 -5.79 -0.50
C THR A 104 -7.03 -5.11 -1.48
N CYS A 105 -5.71 -5.19 -1.23
CA CYS A 105 -4.70 -4.59 -2.11
C CYS A 105 -4.59 -5.32 -3.45
N VAL A 106 -4.94 -6.60 -3.53
CA VAL A 106 -4.80 -7.40 -4.76
C VAL A 106 -5.58 -6.77 -5.92
N SER A 107 -6.85 -6.41 -5.72
CA SER A 107 -7.70 -5.83 -6.77
C SER A 107 -7.19 -4.48 -7.30
N LEU A 108 -6.51 -3.69 -6.46
CA LEU A 108 -5.96 -2.38 -6.83
C LEU A 108 -4.75 -2.49 -7.76
N HIS A 109 -3.93 -3.53 -7.58
CA HIS A 109 -2.70 -3.75 -8.35
C HIS A 109 -2.86 -4.78 -9.49
N HIS A 110 -3.92 -5.59 -9.49
CA HIS A 110 -4.20 -6.62 -10.50
C HIS A 110 -5.25 -6.19 -11.53
N ARG A 111 -5.39 -4.88 -11.82
CA ARG A 111 -6.45 -4.34 -12.71
C ARG A 111 -6.56 -4.94 -14.12
N ASN A 112 -5.54 -5.68 -14.59
CA ASN A 112 -5.50 -6.37 -15.89
C ASN A 112 -5.43 -7.91 -15.78
N PHE A 113 -5.51 -8.49 -14.58
CA PHE A 113 -5.48 -9.94 -14.38
C PHE A 113 -6.86 -10.44 -13.94
N SER A 114 -7.30 -11.59 -14.46
CA SER A 114 -8.64 -12.13 -14.17
C SER A 114 -8.88 -12.29 -12.67
N HIS A 115 -10.02 -11.77 -12.20
CA HIS A 115 -10.46 -11.88 -10.80
C HIS A 115 -10.68 -13.32 -10.33
N THR A 116 -10.67 -14.30 -11.23
CA THR A 116 -10.93 -15.73 -10.98
C THR A 116 -9.73 -16.51 -10.40
N LEU A 117 -8.63 -15.85 -10.00
CA LEU A 117 -7.34 -16.50 -9.71
C LEU A 117 -6.72 -16.10 -8.36
N PHE A 118 -7.54 -16.02 -7.31
CA PHE A 118 -7.08 -15.89 -5.92
C PHE A 118 -7.49 -17.08 -5.07
N ASP A 119 -7.25 -18.27 -5.60
CA ASP A 119 -6.96 -19.43 -4.79
C ASP A 119 -5.79 -19.08 -3.84
N ALA A 120 -5.99 -19.32 -2.54
CA ALA A 120 -5.03 -18.93 -1.52
C ALA A 120 -3.71 -19.70 -1.66
N ASP A 121 -3.79 -20.94 -2.13
CA ASP A 121 -2.66 -21.87 -2.24
C ASP A 121 -1.80 -21.59 -3.48
N ASN A 122 -2.36 -20.88 -4.47
CA ASN A 122 -1.74 -20.63 -5.78
C ASN A 122 -1.51 -19.14 -6.09
N PHE A 123 -1.52 -18.27 -5.08
CA PHE A 123 -1.33 -16.83 -5.29
C PHE A 123 0.10 -16.49 -5.77
N ILE A 124 0.19 -15.79 -6.90
CA ILE A 124 1.43 -15.18 -7.40
C ILE A 124 1.24 -13.67 -7.49
N CYS A 125 1.99 -12.94 -6.67
CA CYS A 125 1.99 -11.49 -6.63
C CYS A 125 2.55 -10.88 -7.93
N VAL A 126 2.10 -9.67 -8.28
CA VAL A 126 2.50 -8.94 -9.50
C VAL A 126 4.01 -8.90 -9.73
N ASP A 127 4.84 -8.77 -8.69
CA ASP A 127 6.29 -8.71 -8.84
C ASP A 127 6.90 -10.02 -9.37
N CYS A 128 6.28 -11.16 -9.08
CA CYS A 128 6.69 -12.48 -9.53
C CYS A 128 5.94 -12.96 -10.78
N ARG A 129 5.03 -12.16 -11.35
CA ARG A 129 4.33 -12.53 -12.59
C ARG A 129 5.30 -12.40 -13.78
N PRO A 130 5.47 -13.44 -14.61
CA PRO A 130 6.33 -13.34 -15.79
C PRO A 130 5.70 -12.39 -16.82
N ILE A 131 6.52 -11.55 -17.46
CA ILE A 131 6.09 -10.81 -18.65
C ILE A 131 5.86 -11.82 -19.79
N PRO A 132 4.67 -11.83 -20.44
CA PRO A 132 4.43 -12.67 -21.60
C PRO A 132 5.41 -12.34 -22.73
N LYS A 133 6.19 -13.34 -23.17
CA LYS A 133 7.09 -13.19 -24.32
C LYS A 133 6.24 -13.01 -25.58
N LEU A 134 6.15 -11.78 -26.08
CA LEU A 134 5.60 -11.48 -27.40
C LEU A 134 6.38 -12.28 -28.45
N ARG A 135 5.74 -13.31 -29.03
CA ARG A 135 6.31 -14.02 -30.17
C ARG A 135 6.38 -13.06 -31.33
N ARG A 136 7.59 -12.60 -31.68
CA ARG A 136 7.84 -11.89 -32.93
C ARG A 136 7.33 -12.79 -34.06
N ARG A 137 6.31 -12.37 -34.78
CA ARG A 137 5.98 -12.98 -36.07
C ARG A 137 7.20 -12.73 -36.97
N ALA A 138 7.84 -13.82 -37.42
CA ALA A 138 8.78 -13.71 -38.51
C ALA A 138 7.97 -13.29 -39.74
N TYR A 139 8.14 -12.05 -40.19
CA TYR A 139 7.73 -11.67 -41.52
C TYR A 139 8.62 -12.45 -42.50
N LYS A 140 7.97 -13.26 -43.34
CA LYS A 140 8.55 -13.91 -44.51
C LYS A 140 8.22 -13.05 -45.73
#